data_AF-A0A3P6RFD5-F1
#
_entry.id   AF-A0A3P6RFD5-F1
#
_cell.length_a   1.000
_cell.length_b   1.000
_cell.length_c   1.000
_cell.angle_alpha   90.00
_cell.angle_beta   90.00
_cell.angle_gamma   90.00
#
_symmetry.space_group_name_H-M   'P 1'
#
loop_
_entity.id
_entity.type
_entity.pdbx_description
1 polymer ?
#
loop_
_entity_poly.entity_id
_entity_poly.type
_entity_poly.pdbx_seq_one_letter_code
_entity_poly.pdbx_strand_id
1 'polypeptide(L)'
;MATSGVTCEYFAWRGIFYLNGISSLLFGILWALLFRDHPSELKQSGGVLVQDEKAEIVAVKRRHEPVPYKAFFTSLPVWSCLVAAFGNFGGISPFMTFAPAILKKAVNLTDIAASQYNTFSFILQLFLKIFSGKMSDLWTAISETNKVRLFNTLSLGIAGVLCITTAFIPVENQVSRSLVNPITAQHLLCEGRM
;
A
#
# COMPACT_ATOMS: atom_id res chain seq x y z
N MET A 1 11.31 -7.00 -1.89
CA MET A 1 11.20 -7.37 -0.46
C MET A 1 11.21 -8.89 -0.28
N ALA A 2 10.46 -9.68 -1.05
CA ALA A 2 10.53 -11.14 -0.96
C ALA A 2 11.91 -11.73 -1.26
N THR A 3 12.62 -11.16 -2.24
CA THR A 3 13.92 -11.66 -2.71
C THR A 3 15.07 -11.35 -1.76
N SER A 4 14.98 -10.32 -0.92
CA SER A 4 16.10 -9.89 -0.07
C SER A 4 16.46 -10.90 1.02
N GLY A 5 15.49 -11.66 1.53
CA GLY A 5 15.75 -12.72 2.52
C GLY A 5 16.59 -13.86 1.93
N VAL A 6 16.20 -14.34 0.75
CA VAL A 6 16.91 -15.42 0.03
C VAL A 6 18.28 -14.94 -0.45
N THR A 7 18.35 -13.75 -1.06
CA THR A 7 19.62 -13.23 -1.57
C THR A 7 20.66 -12.96 -0.48
N CYS A 8 20.23 -12.59 0.73
CA CYS A 8 21.15 -12.33 1.83
C CYS A 8 21.88 -13.60 2.30
N GLU A 9 21.25 -14.76 2.20
CA GLU A 9 21.85 -16.05 2.60
C GLU A 9 22.84 -16.58 1.56
N TYR A 10 22.53 -16.43 0.26
CA TYR A 10 23.37 -16.97 -0.81
C TYR A 10 24.45 -16.01 -1.34
N PHE A 11 24.17 -14.70 -1.41
CA PHE A 11 25.02 -13.71 -2.09
C PHE A 11 25.44 -12.53 -1.19
N ALA A 12 25.20 -12.65 0.12
CA ALA A 12 25.38 -11.57 1.09
C ALA A 12 24.58 -10.30 0.73
N TRP A 13 24.76 -9.24 1.53
CA TRP A 13 24.01 -7.99 1.40
C TRP A 13 24.23 -7.27 0.05
N ARG A 14 25.39 -7.46 -0.59
CA ARG A 14 25.73 -6.85 -1.87
C ARG A 14 24.85 -7.35 -3.03
N GLY A 15 24.47 -8.63 -3.02
CA GLY A 15 23.63 -9.23 -4.07
C GLY A 15 22.27 -8.55 -4.22
N ILE A 16 21.73 -7.99 -3.13
CA ILE A 16 20.42 -7.33 -3.12
C ILE A 16 20.42 -6.10 -4.04
N PHE A 17 21.50 -5.31 -4.01
CA PHE A 17 21.64 -4.11 -4.84
C PHE A 17 21.75 -4.46 -6.32
N TYR A 18 22.53 -5.49 -6.65
CA TYR A 18 22.67 -5.93 -8.04
C TYR A 18 21.37 -6.49 -8.61
N LEU A 19 20.66 -7.35 -7.87
CA LEU A 19 19.39 -7.91 -8.33
C LEU A 19 18.31 -6.83 -8.50
N ASN A 20 18.20 -5.91 -7.55
CA ASN A 20 17.22 -4.84 -7.65
C ASN A 20 17.57 -3.85 -8.78
N GLY A 21 18.85 -3.51 -8.94
CA GLY A 21 19.35 -2.65 -10.01
C GLY A 21 19.06 -3.24 -11.40
N ILE A 22 19.42 -4.50 -11.64
CA ILE A 22 19.15 -5.19 -12.91
C ILE A 22 17.65 -5.26 -13.19
N SER A 23 16.84 -5.61 -12.18
CA SER A 23 15.38 -5.64 -12.33
C SER A 23 14.82 -4.29 -12.73
N SER A 24 15.23 -3.20 -12.05
CA SER A 24 14.78 -1.85 -12.38
C SER A 24 15.19 -1.39 -13.78
N LEU A 25 16.39 -1.76 -14.23
CA LEU A 25 16.87 -1.46 -15.58
C LEU A 25 16.04 -2.19 -16.65
N LEU A 26 15.74 -3.47 -16.44
CA LEU A 26 14.89 -4.25 -17.34
C LEU A 26 13.49 -3.64 -17.45
N PHE A 27 12.88 -3.24 -16.32
CA PHE A 27 11.59 -2.55 -16.33
C PHE A 27 11.67 -1.19 -17.02
N GLY A 28 12.75 -0.43 -16.82
CA GLY A 28 12.97 0.85 -17.50
C GLY A 28 13.10 0.70 -19.02
N ILE A 29 13.82 -0.31 -19.48
CA ILE A 29 13.93 -0.63 -20.92
C ILE A 29 12.57 -1.04 -21.48
N LEU A 30 11.85 -1.92 -20.79
CA LEU A 30 10.51 -2.34 -21.20
C LEU A 30 9.56 -1.15 -21.28
N TRP A 31 9.57 -0.28 -20.26
CA TRP A 31 8.78 0.95 -20.26
C TRP A 31 9.15 1.86 -21.43
N ALA A 32 10.44 2.09 -21.72
CA ALA A 32 10.84 2.90 -22.87
C ALA A 32 10.38 2.34 -24.22
N LEU A 33 10.29 1.01 -24.35
CA LEU A 33 9.82 0.33 -25.55
C LEU A 33 8.29 0.33 -25.68
N LEU A 34 7.55 0.13 -24.58
CA LEU A 34 6.09 -0.03 -24.58
C LEU A 34 5.32 1.28 -24.36
N PHE A 35 5.89 2.24 -23.62
CA PHE A 35 5.19 3.44 -23.20
C PHE A 35 5.08 4.44 -24.35
N ARG A 36 3.86 4.95 -24.56
CA ARG A 36 3.53 6.00 -25.53
C ARG A 36 2.60 6.99 -24.87
N ASP A 37 2.88 8.28 -25.04
CA ASP A 37 2.25 9.38 -24.31
C ASP A 37 0.80 9.64 -24.76
N HIS A 38 0.44 9.23 -25.98
CA HIS A 38 -0.88 9.47 -26.53
C HIS A 38 -1.56 8.16 -27.01
N PRO A 39 -2.80 7.87 -26.58
CA PRO A 39 -3.63 6.79 -27.13
C PRO A 39 -3.86 6.90 -28.64
N SER A 40 -3.70 8.11 -29.22
CA SER A 40 -3.73 8.34 -30.67
C SER A 40 -2.54 7.77 -31.45
N GLU A 41 -1.43 7.41 -30.79
CA GLU A 41 -0.27 6.75 -31.40
C GLU A 41 -0.41 5.21 -31.42
N LEU A 42 -1.36 4.65 -30.67
CA LEU A 42 -1.71 3.24 -30.75
C LEU A 42 -2.60 3.00 -31.97
N LYS A 43 -2.02 2.48 -33.05
CA LYS A 43 -2.68 2.09 -34.31
C LYS A 43 -3.85 1.08 -34.13
N GLN A 44 -4.05 0.55 -32.93
CA GLN A 44 -4.95 -0.55 -32.62
C GLN A 44 -6.08 -0.20 -31.63
N SER A 45 -6.17 1.05 -31.15
CA SER A 45 -7.32 1.48 -30.35
C SER A 45 -8.50 1.76 -31.31
N GLY A 46 -9.54 0.92 -31.22
CA GLY A 46 -10.76 1.09 -32.01
C GLY A 46 -11.27 2.53 -31.91
N GLY A 47 -11.72 3.09 -33.04
CA GLY A 47 -11.94 4.53 -33.26
C GLY A 47 -12.89 5.28 -32.31
N VAL A 48 -13.43 4.61 -31.29
CA VAL A 48 -14.22 5.20 -30.20
C VAL A 48 -13.31 5.98 -29.22
N LEU A 49 -12.15 5.43 -28.84
CA LEU A 49 -11.26 6.09 -27.85
C LEU A 49 -10.57 7.34 -28.42
N VAL A 50 -10.30 7.35 -29.73
CA VAL A 50 -9.58 8.45 -30.40
C VAL A 50 -10.47 9.68 -30.64
N GLN A 51 -11.80 9.52 -30.70
CA GLN A 51 -12.72 10.65 -30.87
C GLN A 51 -12.96 11.41 -29.56
N ASP A 52 -13.15 10.70 -28.45
CA ASP A 52 -13.31 11.32 -27.12
C ASP A 52 -12.03 12.06 -26.69
N GLU A 53 -10.86 11.47 -26.91
CA GLU A 53 -9.59 12.11 -26.56
C GLU A 53 -9.33 13.38 -27.38
N LYS A 54 -9.67 13.40 -28.67
CA LYS A 54 -9.53 14.60 -29.51
C LYS A 54 -10.49 15.71 -29.08
N ALA A 55 -11.71 15.37 -28.68
CA ALA A 55 -12.66 16.34 -28.14
C ALA A 55 -12.19 16.92 -26.80
N GLU A 56 -11.64 16.06 -25.93
CA GLU A 56 -11.09 16.45 -24.63
C GLU A 56 -9.81 17.30 -24.77
N ILE A 57 -8.86 16.92 -25.63
CA ILE A 57 -7.64 17.69 -25.90
C ILE A 57 -7.99 19.07 -26.48
N VAL A 58 -8.96 19.17 -27.39
CA VAL A 58 -9.41 20.46 -27.94
C VAL A 58 -10.08 21.32 -26.87
N ALA A 59 -10.79 20.72 -25.90
CA ALA A 59 -11.35 21.42 -24.75
C ALA A 59 -10.26 21.88 -23.75
N VAL A 60 -9.26 21.03 -23.46
CA VAL A 60 -8.14 21.33 -22.55
C VAL A 60 -7.22 22.40 -23.13
N LYS A 61 -6.92 22.35 -24.44
CA LYS A 61 -6.08 23.36 -25.12
C LYS A 61 -6.75 24.73 -25.17
N ARG A 62 -8.09 24.80 -25.06
CA ARG A 62 -8.86 26.05 -24.94
C ARG A 62 -8.96 26.57 -23.50
N ARG A 63 -8.57 25.79 -22.48
CA ARG A 63 -8.60 26.16 -21.06
C ARG A 63 -7.20 26.10 -20.45
N HIS A 64 -6.26 26.88 -20.97
CA HIS A 64 -5.08 27.26 -20.18
C HIS A 64 -5.47 28.39 -19.22
N GLU A 65 -6.40 28.10 -18.32
CA GLU A 65 -6.78 29.01 -17.25
C GLU A 65 -5.63 29.02 -16.23
N PRO A 66 -5.11 30.20 -15.82
CA PRO A 66 -4.03 30.26 -14.84
C PRO A 66 -4.45 29.55 -13.56
N VAL A 67 -3.69 28.51 -13.19
CA VAL A 67 -3.97 27.72 -11.99
C VAL A 67 -3.96 28.66 -10.77
N PRO A 68 -5.07 28.81 -10.03
CA PRO A 68 -5.16 29.79 -8.96
C PRO A 68 -4.42 29.29 -7.70
N TYR A 69 -3.10 29.43 -7.68
CA TYR A 69 -2.24 29.00 -6.57
C TYR A 69 -2.68 29.57 -5.22
N LYS A 70 -3.13 30.84 -5.18
CA LYS A 70 -3.60 31.47 -3.93
C LYS A 70 -4.86 30.81 -3.38
N ALA A 71 -5.80 30.42 -4.24
CA ALA A 71 -7.05 29.78 -3.83
C ALA A 71 -6.82 28.35 -3.31
N PHE A 72 -5.76 27.69 -3.78
CA PHE A 72 -5.35 26.38 -3.27
C PHE A 72 -4.96 26.44 -1.79
N PHE A 73 -4.13 27.41 -1.41
CA PHE A 73 -3.66 27.58 -0.02
C PHE A 73 -4.70 28.15 0.95
N THR A 74 -5.76 28.81 0.49
CA THR A 74 -6.85 29.29 1.37
C THR A 74 -7.99 28.29 1.56
N SER A 75 -8.01 27.19 0.81
CA SER A 75 -9.11 26.23 0.88
C SER A 75 -8.95 25.26 2.08
N LEU A 76 -9.97 25.21 2.95
CA LEU A 76 -10.01 24.27 4.09
C LEU A 76 -9.88 22.78 3.68
N PRO A 77 -10.47 22.30 2.57
CA PRO A 77 -10.33 20.91 2.15
C PRO A 77 -8.88 20.51 1.84
N VAL A 78 -8.07 21.43 1.30
CA VAL A 78 -6.66 21.17 0.99
C VAL A 78 -5.85 20.99 2.26
N TRP A 79 -6.05 21.85 3.27
CA TRP A 79 -5.40 21.70 4.57
C TRP A 79 -5.82 20.41 5.28
N SER A 80 -7.10 20.04 5.23
CA SER A 80 -7.58 18.77 5.77
C SER A 80 -6.93 17.57 5.08
N CYS A 81 -6.78 17.62 3.76
CA CYS A 81 -6.10 16.57 2.99
C CYS A 81 -4.61 16.51 3.31
N LEU A 82 -3.95 17.66 3.48
CA LEU A 82 -2.53 17.73 3.84
C LEU A 82 -2.25 17.12 5.22
N VAL A 83 -3.05 17.47 6.22
CA VAL A 83 -2.95 16.90 7.58
C VAL A 83 -3.21 15.40 7.55
N ALA A 84 -4.23 14.96 6.81
CA ALA A 84 -4.52 13.54 6.61
C ALA A 84 -3.35 12.80 5.94
N ALA A 85 -2.78 13.36 4.87
CA ALA A 85 -1.64 12.79 4.17
C ALA A 85 -0.42 12.69 5.10
N PHE A 86 -0.12 13.75 5.86
CA PHE A 86 0.98 13.76 6.81
C PHE A 86 0.79 12.70 7.91
N GLY A 87 -0.42 12.56 8.46
CA GLY A 87 -0.72 11.52 9.45
C GLY A 87 -0.59 10.11 8.88
N ASN A 88 -1.05 9.90 7.64
CA ASN A 88 -0.96 8.61 6.96
C ASN A 88 0.49 8.22 6.66
N PHE A 89 1.27 9.10 6.01
CA PHE A 89 2.67 8.83 5.70
C PHE A 89 3.54 8.80 6.96
N GLY A 90 3.32 9.72 7.89
CA GLY A 90 4.05 9.78 9.16
C GLY A 90 3.79 8.56 10.05
N GLY A 91 2.55 8.05 10.07
CA GLY A 91 2.19 6.86 10.83
C GLY A 91 2.73 5.58 10.19
N ILE A 92 2.55 5.39 8.88
CA ILE A 92 2.88 4.12 8.20
C ILE A 92 4.39 3.95 7.98
N SER A 93 5.14 5.03 7.72
CA SER A 93 6.56 4.92 7.34
C SER A 93 7.44 4.27 8.43
N PRO A 94 7.30 4.63 9.73
CA PRO A 94 8.01 3.95 10.81
C PRO A 94 7.62 2.47 10.93
N PHE A 95 6.33 2.14 10.81
CA PHE A 95 5.89 0.74 10.83
C PHE A 95 6.55 -0.07 9.72
N MET A 96 6.61 0.44 8.49
CA MET A 96 7.27 -0.25 7.38
C MET A 96 8.78 -0.42 7.62
N THR A 97 9.43 0.57 8.24
CA THR A 97 10.88 0.56 8.49
C THR A 97 11.24 -0.42 9.61
N PHE A 98 10.47 -0.44 10.70
CA PHE A 98 10.75 -1.25 11.88
C PHE A 98 10.04 -2.60 11.89
N ALA A 99 9.08 -2.85 10.99
CA ALA A 99 8.38 -4.13 10.85
C ALA A 99 9.32 -5.35 10.87
N PRO A 100 10.38 -5.44 10.05
CA PRO A 100 11.27 -6.60 10.08
C PRO A 100 12.05 -6.72 11.41
N ALA A 101 12.46 -5.60 12.01
CA ALA A 101 13.17 -5.60 13.29
C ALA A 101 12.27 -6.07 14.45
N ILE A 102 11.00 -5.67 14.43
CA ILE A 102 10.00 -6.12 15.41
C ILE A 102 9.71 -7.61 15.23
N LEU A 103 9.47 -8.09 14.01
CA LEU A 103 9.22 -9.51 13.75
C LEU A 103 10.39 -10.40 14.18
N LYS A 104 11.63 -9.94 13.95
CA LYS A 104 12.84 -10.64 14.39
C LYS A 104 12.96 -10.69 15.92
N LYS A 105 12.73 -9.57 16.62
CA LYS A 105 12.90 -9.48 18.08
C LYS A 105 11.73 -10.07 18.87
N ALA A 106 10.49 -9.87 18.43
CA ALA A 106 9.29 -10.29 19.17
C ALA A 106 8.90 -11.75 18.92
N VAL A 107 9.20 -12.29 17.72
CA VAL A 107 8.76 -13.63 17.29
C VAL A 107 9.94 -14.58 17.05
N ASN A 108 11.20 -14.11 17.17
CA ASN A 108 12.42 -14.89 16.88
C ASN A 108 12.41 -15.55 15.48
N LEU A 109 11.82 -14.87 14.49
CA LEU A 109 11.74 -15.38 13.11
C LEU A 109 13.09 -15.25 12.39
N THR A 110 13.38 -16.21 11.51
CA THR A 110 14.51 -16.12 10.56
C THR A 110 14.28 -14.98 9.57
N ASP A 111 15.37 -14.43 9.02
CA ASP A 111 15.31 -13.28 8.10
C ASP A 111 14.49 -13.60 6.84
N ILE A 112 14.48 -14.86 6.39
CA ILE A 112 13.63 -15.34 5.27
C ILE A 112 12.15 -15.29 5.66
N ALA A 113 11.77 -15.90 6.79
CA ALA A 113 10.37 -15.96 7.21
C ALA A 113 9.78 -14.55 7.48
N ALA A 114 10.58 -13.66 8.07
CA ALA A 114 10.18 -12.26 8.27
C ALA A 114 9.93 -11.52 6.94
N SER A 115 10.76 -11.78 5.92
CA SER A 115 10.59 -11.19 4.58
C SER A 115 9.38 -11.75 3.83
N GLN A 116 9.09 -13.05 3.99
CA GLN A 116 7.92 -13.70 3.41
C GLN A 116 6.63 -13.21 4.06
N TYR A 117 6.61 -13.05 5.38
CA TYR A 117 5.46 -12.50 6.10
C TYR A 117 5.13 -11.07 5.66
N ASN A 118 6.14 -10.20 5.57
CA ASN A 118 5.95 -8.86 5.03
C ASN A 118 5.40 -8.88 3.60
N THR A 119 5.95 -9.75 2.74
CA THR A 119 5.47 -9.90 1.36
C THR A 119 3.99 -10.30 1.32
N PHE A 120 3.59 -11.24 2.18
CA PHE A 120 2.20 -11.67 2.30
C PHE A 120 1.29 -10.50 2.71
N SER A 121 1.69 -9.67 3.67
CA SER A 121 0.93 -8.48 4.06
C SER A 121 0.73 -7.49 2.90
N PHE A 122 1.75 -7.29 2.04
CA PHE A 122 1.63 -6.43 0.86
C PHE A 122 0.71 -7.03 -0.22
N ILE A 123 0.75 -8.34 -0.44
CA ILE A 123 -0.17 -9.03 -1.37
C ILE A 123 -1.60 -8.90 -0.86
N LEU A 124 -1.83 -9.12 0.43
CA LEU A 124 -3.14 -8.93 1.03
C LEU A 124 -3.61 -7.48 0.89
N GLN A 125 -2.73 -6.50 1.08
CA GLN A 125 -3.04 -5.10 0.84
C GLN A 125 -3.44 -4.82 -0.61
N LEU A 126 -2.81 -5.49 -1.59
CA LEU A 126 -3.18 -5.36 -3.00
C LEU A 126 -4.62 -5.84 -3.24
N PHE A 127 -4.99 -7.01 -2.72
CA PHE A 127 -6.35 -7.52 -2.84
C PHE A 127 -7.38 -6.59 -2.19
N LEU A 128 -7.08 -6.09 -0.98
CA LEU A 128 -7.95 -5.14 -0.29
C LEU A 128 -8.11 -3.83 -1.07
N LYS A 129 -7.04 -3.33 -1.70
CA LYS A 129 -7.11 -2.14 -2.56
C LYS A 129 -7.97 -2.36 -3.80
N ILE A 130 -7.83 -3.50 -4.48
CA ILE A 130 -8.66 -3.83 -5.65
C ILE A 130 -10.13 -3.95 -5.24
N PHE A 131 -10.40 -4.65 -4.14
CA PHE A 131 -11.75 -4.82 -3.61
C PHE A 131 -12.35 -3.47 -3.19
N SER A 132 -11.59 -2.63 -2.48
CA SER A 132 -12.04 -1.29 -2.09
C SER A 132 -12.31 -0.39 -3.29
N GLY A 133 -11.52 -0.50 -4.37
CA GLY A 133 -11.78 0.22 -5.62
C GLY A 133 -13.09 -0.21 -6.25
N LYS A 134 -13.29 -1.53 -6.43
CA LYS A 134 -14.55 -2.08 -6.96
C LYS A 134 -15.76 -1.72 -6.09
N MET A 135 -15.63 -1.84 -4.77
CA MET A 135 -16.70 -1.53 -3.83
C MET A 135 -17.01 -0.04 -3.78
N SER A 136 -16.00 0.82 -3.94
CA SER A 136 -16.20 2.24 -4.19
C SER A 136 -17.05 2.42 -5.44
N ASP A 137 -16.63 1.88 -6.59
CA ASP A 137 -17.28 2.15 -7.87
C ASP A 137 -18.72 1.60 -7.96
N LEU A 138 -19.02 0.49 -7.28
CA LEU A 138 -20.38 -0.06 -7.20
C LEU A 138 -21.33 0.79 -6.35
N TRP A 139 -20.81 1.61 -5.43
CA TRP A 139 -21.63 2.39 -4.51
C TRP A 139 -21.92 3.79 -5.09
N THR A 140 -22.92 3.86 -5.97
CA THR A 140 -23.37 5.09 -6.66
C THR A 140 -24.44 5.89 -5.92
N ALA A 141 -24.93 5.38 -4.77
CA ALA A 141 -26.03 6.00 -4.02
C ALA A 141 -25.66 7.28 -3.25
N ILE A 142 -24.37 7.64 -3.14
CA ILE A 142 -23.88 8.77 -2.35
C ILE A 142 -23.10 9.73 -3.26
N SER A 143 -23.30 11.05 -3.06
CA SER A 143 -22.53 12.10 -3.73
C SER A 143 -21.02 11.84 -3.62
N GLU A 144 -20.29 11.96 -4.73
CA GLU A 144 -18.86 11.63 -4.84
C GLU A 144 -18.02 12.31 -3.74
N THR A 145 -18.32 13.57 -3.43
CA THR A 145 -17.64 14.34 -2.38
C THR A 145 -17.82 13.74 -0.99
N ASN A 146 -19.01 13.23 -0.68
CA ASN A 146 -19.31 12.63 0.63
C ASN A 146 -18.73 11.22 0.73
N LYS A 147 -18.73 10.47 -0.38
CA LYS A 147 -18.10 9.16 -0.45
C LYS A 147 -16.60 9.23 -0.17
N VAL A 148 -15.88 10.17 -0.80
CA VAL A 148 -14.45 10.38 -0.55
C VAL A 148 -14.18 10.77 0.91
N ARG A 149 -15.00 11.66 1.49
CA ARG A 149 -14.86 12.05 2.91
C ARG A 149 -15.10 10.90 3.87
N LEU A 150 -16.10 10.05 3.59
CA LEU A 150 -16.42 8.88 4.40
C LEU A 150 -15.30 7.83 4.34
N PHE A 151 -14.85 7.46 3.14
CA PHE A 151 -13.75 6.50 2.98
C PHE A 151 -12.44 7.00 3.61
N ASN A 152 -12.12 8.29 3.45
CA ASN A 152 -10.92 8.88 4.04
C ASN A 152 -10.99 8.89 5.57
N THR A 153 -12.13 9.30 6.13
CA THR A 153 -12.35 9.32 7.60
C THR A 153 -12.38 7.90 8.17
N LEU A 154 -12.97 6.94 7.47
CA LEU A 154 -13.01 5.53 7.88
C LEU A 154 -11.60 4.93 7.91
N SER A 155 -10.83 5.15 6.84
CA SER A 155 -9.47 4.61 6.71
C SER A 155 -8.53 5.19 7.78
N LEU A 156 -8.42 6.52 7.86
CA LEU A 156 -7.51 7.17 8.80
C LEU A 156 -8.02 7.11 10.24
N GLY A 157 -9.33 7.20 10.45
CA GLY A 157 -9.94 7.13 11.77
C GLY A 157 -9.76 5.77 12.42
N ILE A 158 -10.06 4.68 11.69
CA ILE A 158 -9.83 3.32 12.19
C ILE A 158 -8.34 3.08 12.44
N ALA A 159 -7.47 3.47 11.50
CA ALA A 159 -6.03 3.31 11.67
C ALA A 159 -5.50 4.08 12.89
N GLY A 160 -5.98 5.31 13.12
CA GLY A 160 -5.63 6.12 14.27
C GLY A 160 -6.09 5.51 15.59
N VAL A 161 -7.35 5.08 15.68
CA VAL A 161 -7.89 4.42 16.87
C VAL A 161 -7.09 3.15 17.20
N LEU A 162 -6.79 2.32 16.19
CA LEU A 162 -5.99 1.11 16.38
C LEU A 162 -4.58 1.44 16.89
N CYS A 163 -3.90 2.45 16.33
CA CYS A 163 -2.57 2.86 16.78
C CYS A 163 -2.57 3.39 18.22
N ILE A 164 -3.62 4.12 18.61
CA ILE A 164 -3.76 4.61 19.98
C ILE A 164 -4.01 3.43 20.92
N THR A 165 -4.87 2.48 20.54
CA THR A 165 -5.14 1.30 21.37
C THR A 165 -3.90 0.44 21.56
N THR A 166 -3.05 0.27 20.54
CA THR A 166 -1.80 -0.50 20.66
C THR A 166 -0.74 0.22 21.49
N ALA A 167 -0.76 1.55 21.56
CA ALA A 167 0.15 2.31 22.42
C ALA A 167 -0.17 2.13 23.92
N PHE A 168 -1.43 1.91 24.29
CA PHE A 168 -1.85 1.72 25.69
C PHE A 168 -1.80 0.26 26.16
N ILE A 169 -1.51 -0.71 25.27
CA ILE A 169 -1.35 -2.10 25.68
C ILE A 169 0.11 -2.33 26.13
N PRO A 170 0.37 -2.60 27.42
CA PRO A 170 1.72 -2.90 27.88
C PRO A 170 2.24 -4.18 27.22
N VAL A 171 3.52 -4.14 26.84
CA VAL A 171 4.27 -5.20 26.12
C VAL A 171 4.17 -6.57 26.81
N GLU A 172 3.91 -6.59 28.11
CA GLU A 172 3.85 -7.79 28.95
C GLU A 172 2.66 -8.73 28.66
N ASN A 173 1.54 -8.24 28.10
CA ASN A 173 0.34 -9.05 27.90
C ASN A 173 0.10 -9.54 26.45
N GLN A 174 0.91 -9.13 25.47
CA GLN A 174 0.75 -9.49 24.05
C GLN A 174 1.43 -10.82 23.69
N VAL A 175 2.55 -11.15 24.36
CA VAL A 175 3.30 -12.39 24.14
C VAL A 175 2.58 -13.58 24.77
N SER A 176 1.93 -13.39 25.93
CA SER A 176 1.25 -14.47 26.66
C SER A 176 -0.03 -14.99 25.99
N ARG A 177 -0.74 -14.21 25.15
CA ARG A 177 -1.97 -14.71 24.48
C ARG A 177 -1.71 -15.31 23.09
N SER A 178 -0.69 -14.87 22.38
CA SER A 178 -0.32 -15.42 21.07
C SER A 178 0.53 -16.70 21.17
N LEU A 179 1.26 -16.91 22.29
CA LEU A 179 1.98 -18.17 22.56
C LEU A 179 1.10 -19.26 23.20
N VAL A 180 0.04 -18.91 23.94
CA VAL A 180 -0.78 -19.91 24.65
C VAL A 180 -1.75 -20.63 23.72
N ASN A 181 -2.23 -20.03 22.63
CA ASN A 181 -3.27 -20.66 21.80
C ASN A 181 -2.78 -21.72 20.76
N PRO A 182 -1.52 -21.72 20.27
CA PRO A 182 -1.02 -22.85 19.49
C PRO A 182 -0.39 -23.96 20.36
N ILE A 183 0.20 -23.61 21.51
CA ILE A 183 0.94 -24.57 22.35
C ILE A 183 -0.01 -25.41 23.22
N THR A 184 -1.12 -24.84 23.70
CA THR A 184 -2.13 -25.59 24.47
C THR A 184 -2.91 -26.58 23.59
N ALA A 185 -3.03 -26.30 22.28
CA ALA A 185 -3.64 -27.22 21.33
C ALA A 185 -2.75 -28.44 21.00
N GLN A 186 -1.41 -28.29 21.03
CA GLN A 186 -0.49 -29.42 20.87
C GLN A 186 -0.36 -30.26 22.14
N HIS A 187 -0.43 -29.64 23.33
CA HIS A 187 -0.35 -30.39 24.60
C HIS A 187 -1.60 -31.27 24.83
N LEU A 188 -2.80 -30.81 24.46
CA LEU A 188 -4.05 -31.59 24.58
C LEU A 188 -4.16 -32.76 23.59
N LEU A 189 -3.48 -32.71 22.45
CA LEU A 189 -3.46 -33.81 21.46
C LEU A 189 -2.45 -34.92 21.80
N CYS A 190 -1.44 -34.65 22.63
CA CYS A 190 -0.50 -35.67 23.11
C CYS A 190 -1.01 -36.41 24.36
N GLU A 191 -1.85 -35.78 25.18
CA GLU A 191 -2.42 -36.42 26.39
C GLU A 191 -3.67 -37.27 26.10
N GLY A 192 -4.34 -37.06 24.96
CA GLY A 192 -5.53 -37.82 24.54
C GLY A 192 -5.24 -39.07 23.70
N ARG A 193 -3.98 -39.50 23.58
CA ARG A 193 -3.58 -40.72 22.84
C ARG A 193 -2.61 -41.59 23.66
N MET A 194 -2.85 -41.69 24.96
CA MET A 194 -2.44 -42.84 25.78
C MET A 194 -3.68 -43.61 26.21
#